data_AF-A0A4V1Q4M0-F1
#
_entry.id   AF-A0A4V1Q4M0-F1
#
_cell.length_a   1.000
_cell.length_b   1.000
_cell.length_c   1.000
_cell.angle_alpha   90.00
_cell.angle_beta   90.00
_cell.angle_gamma   90.00
#
_symmetry.space_group_name_H-M   'P 1'
#
loop_
_entity.id
_entity.type
_entity.pdbx_description
1 polymer ?
#
loop_
_entity_poly.entity_id
_entity_poly.type
_entity_poly.pdbx_seq_one_letter_code
_entity_poly.pdbx_strand_id
1 'polypeptide(L)'
;MAGPLEKLSSSKVFEGELIKYKFKSAALGGLDTQFNLFIPLLKNGAKAPLLVYLAGLTCTEDNGAQKGGFFGAAAAQAISIIFPDTSPRGAGAPGEDDAWDFGTGAGFYLDATKPEYSKHYNMYTHITSELPEVIKAAGLPIVCHSPLFGLYQGVRKSLLTGSRPAIHLRP
;
A
#
# COMPACT_ATOMS: atom_id res chain seq x y z
N MET A 1 16.29 -4.47 7.07
CA MET A 1 15.86 -3.06 6.89
C MET A 1 15.40 -2.90 5.45
N ALA A 2 14.35 -2.12 5.23
CA ALA A 2 13.89 -1.79 3.88
C ALA A 2 15.01 -1.09 3.08
N GLY A 3 15.01 -1.29 1.76
CA GLY A 3 15.95 -0.62 0.86
C GLY A 3 15.68 0.90 0.75
N PRO A 4 16.62 1.67 0.18
CA PRO A 4 16.41 3.11 -0.05
C PRO A 4 15.23 3.35 -1.00
N LEU A 5 14.55 4.49 -0.80
CA LEU A 5 13.47 4.95 -1.69
C LEU A 5 14.03 5.50 -3.00
N GLU A 6 13.56 4.93 -4.11
CA GLU A 6 13.84 5.40 -5.45
C GLU A 6 12.60 6.11 -6.01
N LYS A 7 12.77 7.35 -6.49
CA LYS A 7 11.69 8.09 -7.17
C LYS A 7 11.65 7.66 -8.64
N LEU A 8 10.56 7.00 -9.04
CA LEU A 8 10.35 6.52 -10.42
C LEU A 8 9.76 7.61 -11.32
N SER A 9 8.75 8.33 -10.83
CA SER A 9 8.10 9.39 -11.58
C SER A 9 7.47 10.44 -10.67
N SER A 10 7.11 11.59 -11.24
CA SER A 10 6.38 12.64 -10.56
C SER A 10 5.48 13.39 -11.53
N SER A 11 4.33 13.84 -11.05
CA SER A 11 3.38 14.64 -11.81
C SER A 11 2.70 15.66 -10.90
N LYS A 12 2.62 16.92 -11.35
CA LYS A 12 1.83 17.94 -10.66
C LYS A 12 0.35 17.66 -10.86
N VAL A 13 -0.42 17.69 -9.77
CA VAL A 13 -1.87 17.43 -9.82
C VAL A 13 -2.56 18.25 -8.74
N PHE A 14 -3.53 19.09 -9.15
CA PHE A 14 -4.07 20.16 -8.31
C PHE A 14 -2.95 20.99 -7.64
N GLU A 15 -3.16 21.46 -6.41
CA GLU A 15 -2.14 22.12 -5.61
C GLU A 15 -1.26 21.10 -4.88
N GLY A 16 -0.63 20.19 -5.62
CA GLY A 16 0.22 19.14 -5.06
C GLY A 16 1.03 18.37 -6.12
N GLU A 17 1.75 17.36 -5.65
CA GLU A 17 2.59 16.48 -6.45
C GLU A 17 2.23 15.02 -6.16
N LEU A 18 1.95 14.24 -7.19
CA LEU A 18 1.86 12.78 -7.12
C LEU A 18 3.21 12.20 -7.51
N ILE A 19 3.82 11.43 -6.61
CA ILE A 19 5.15 10.86 -6.79
C ILE A 19 5.06 9.35 -6.68
N LYS A 20 5.63 8.65 -7.67
CA LYS A 20 5.74 7.19 -7.65
C LYS A 20 7.09 6.79 -7.09
N TYR A 21 7.08 5.97 -6.06
CA TYR A 21 8.28 5.45 -5.42
C TYR A 21 8.39 3.94 -5.58
N LYS A 22 9.64 3.47 -5.55
CA LYS A 22 10.01 2.07 -5.51
C LYS A 22 11.00 1.83 -4.37
N PHE A 23 10.87 0.72 -3.68
CA PHE A 23 11.88 0.27 -2.73
C PHE A 23 11.83 -1.25 -2.54
N LYS A 24 12.86 -1.80 -1.88
CA LYS A 24 12.88 -3.20 -1.46
C LYS A 24 12.22 -3.35 -0.10
N SER A 25 11.12 -4.09 -0.04
CA SER A 25 10.41 -4.36 1.21
C SER A 25 11.06 -5.52 1.96
N ALA A 26 11.46 -5.28 3.20
CA ALA A 26 11.87 -6.32 4.12
C ALA A 26 10.68 -7.17 4.59
N ALA A 27 9.49 -6.56 4.79
CA ALA A 27 8.27 -7.28 5.17
C ALA A 27 7.84 -8.31 4.10
N LEU A 28 8.01 -7.97 2.83
CA LEU A 28 7.67 -8.81 1.68
C LEU A 28 8.86 -9.67 1.21
N GLY A 29 9.84 -9.94 2.07
CA GLY A 29 10.93 -10.88 1.80
C GLY A 29 11.97 -10.39 0.79
N GLY A 30 12.18 -9.07 0.69
CA GLY A 30 13.19 -8.43 -0.17
C GLY A 30 12.71 -8.09 -1.57
N LEU A 31 11.42 -8.25 -1.85
CA LEU A 31 10.81 -7.94 -3.14
C LEU A 31 10.75 -6.43 -3.39
N ASP A 32 10.82 -6.07 -4.66
CA ASP A 32 10.58 -4.70 -5.10
C ASP A 32 9.08 -4.40 -5.00
N THR A 33 8.74 -3.32 -4.32
CA THR A 33 7.36 -2.82 -4.19
C THR A 33 7.29 -1.36 -4.60
N GLN A 34 6.12 -0.94 -5.07
CA GLN A 34 5.84 0.40 -5.54
C GLN A 34 4.65 0.98 -4.80
N PHE A 35 4.69 2.30 -4.61
CA PHE A 35 3.53 3.03 -4.12
C PHE A 35 3.50 4.43 -4.74
N ASN A 36 2.29 4.97 -4.86
CA ASN A 36 2.10 6.37 -5.20
C ASN A 36 1.88 7.18 -3.92
N LEU A 37 2.47 8.37 -3.86
CA LEU A 37 2.33 9.29 -2.75
C LEU A 37 1.95 10.66 -3.26
N PHE A 38 0.78 11.13 -2.84
CA PHE A 38 0.34 12.50 -3.06
C PHE A 38 0.79 13.39 -1.90
N ILE A 39 1.48 14.47 -2.23
CA ILE A 39 1.91 15.50 -1.28
C ILE A 39 1.26 16.83 -1.70
N PRO A 40 0.39 17.42 -0.86
CA PRO A 40 -0.19 18.72 -1.14
C PRO A 40 0.86 19.82 -0.99
N LEU A 41 0.58 21.01 -1.52
CA LEU A 41 1.41 22.18 -1.32
C LEU A 41 1.36 22.59 0.16
N LEU A 42 2.45 22.35 0.87
CA LEU A 42 2.59 22.68 2.29
C LEU A 42 3.24 24.06 2.44
N LYS A 43 2.63 24.91 3.28
CA LYS A 43 3.14 26.25 3.60
C LYS A 43 3.98 26.20 4.88
N ASN A 44 5.02 27.03 4.96
CA ASN A 44 5.80 27.29 6.18
C ASN A 44 6.41 26.04 6.84
N GLY A 45 6.83 25.04 6.06
CA GLY A 45 7.42 23.81 6.60
C GLY A 45 6.43 22.92 7.37
N ALA A 46 5.12 23.15 7.21
CA ALA A 46 4.09 22.29 7.75
C ALA A 46 4.23 20.85 7.20
N LYS A 47 3.72 19.88 7.96
CA LYS A 47 3.65 18.48 7.56
C LYS A 47 2.19 18.07 7.35
N ALA A 48 1.91 17.29 6.32
CA ALA A 48 0.57 16.78 6.04
C ALA A 48 0.27 15.52 6.86
N PRO A 49 -0.93 15.32 7.43
CA PRO A 49 -1.35 14.01 7.90
C PRO A 49 -1.41 13.01 6.73
N LEU A 50 -1.08 11.74 7.02
CA LEU A 50 -1.12 10.65 6.03
C LEU A 50 -2.43 9.86 6.07
N LEU A 51 -3.10 9.78 4.92
CA LEU A 51 -4.19 8.84 4.66
C LEU A 51 -3.65 7.68 3.82
N VAL A 52 -3.97 6.45 4.22
CA VAL A 52 -3.63 5.24 3.44
C VAL A 52 -4.86 4.79 2.69
N TYR A 53 -4.80 4.82 1.35
CA TYR A 53 -5.85 4.30 0.49
C TYR A 53 -5.52 2.87 0.07
N LEU A 54 -6.36 1.92 0.46
CA LEU A 54 -6.20 0.51 0.15
C LEU A 54 -7.10 0.14 -1.03
N ALA A 55 -6.47 -0.22 -2.15
CA ALA A 55 -7.16 -0.64 -3.36
C ALA A 55 -7.71 -2.07 -3.25
N GLY A 56 -8.74 -2.36 -4.04
CA GLY A 56 -9.36 -3.68 -4.09
C GLY A 56 -8.59 -4.69 -4.95
N LEU A 57 -9.19 -5.88 -5.11
CA LEU A 57 -8.64 -6.98 -5.91
C LEU A 57 -8.25 -6.52 -7.32
N THR A 58 -7.20 -7.13 -7.87
CA THR A 58 -6.64 -6.89 -9.23
C THR A 58 -6.09 -5.48 -9.47
N CYS A 59 -6.12 -4.59 -8.48
CA CYS A 59 -5.59 -3.24 -8.60
C CYS A 59 -4.08 -3.20 -8.31
N THR A 60 -3.44 -2.14 -8.78
CA THR A 60 -2.10 -1.72 -8.39
C THR A 60 -2.15 -0.38 -7.66
N GLU A 61 -0.99 0.16 -7.29
CA GLU A 61 -0.81 1.51 -6.75
C GLU A 61 -1.36 2.62 -7.66
N ASP A 62 -1.51 2.37 -8.96
CA ASP A 62 -1.93 3.38 -9.95
C ASP A 62 -3.45 3.55 -10.01
N ASN A 63 -4.22 2.49 -9.76
CA ASN A 63 -5.68 2.51 -9.96
C ASN A 63 -6.37 3.57 -9.09
N GLY A 64 -6.06 3.58 -7.79
CA GLY A 64 -6.64 4.54 -6.84
C GLY A 64 -6.23 5.97 -7.15
N ALA A 65 -4.95 6.17 -7.47
CA ALA A 65 -4.40 7.48 -7.81
C ALA A 65 -5.05 8.06 -9.09
N GLN A 66 -5.24 7.25 -10.13
CA GLN A 66 -5.74 7.73 -11.42
C GLN A 66 -7.26 7.90 -11.47
N LYS A 67 -8.01 7.02 -10.80
CA LYS A 67 -9.48 6.93 -10.96
C LYS A 67 -10.26 7.42 -9.75
N GLY A 68 -9.60 7.64 -8.62
CA GLY A 68 -10.27 7.89 -7.34
C GLY A 68 -10.72 9.32 -7.10
N GLY A 69 -10.26 10.29 -7.90
CA GLY A 69 -10.70 11.69 -7.76
C GLY A 69 -10.34 12.36 -6.43
N PHE A 70 -9.37 11.82 -5.68
CA PHE A 70 -9.08 12.25 -4.30
C PHE A 70 -8.33 13.58 -4.20
N PHE A 71 -7.51 13.91 -5.20
CA PHE A 71 -6.48 14.94 -5.08
C PHE A 71 -7.01 16.35 -4.85
N GLY A 72 -8.17 16.71 -5.42
CA GLY A 72 -8.76 18.03 -5.20
C GLY A 72 -9.16 18.26 -3.74
N ALA A 73 -9.84 17.29 -3.14
CA ALA A 73 -10.23 17.35 -1.72
C ALA A 73 -9.01 17.22 -0.80
N ALA A 74 -8.07 16.34 -1.15
CA ALA A 74 -6.83 16.15 -0.40
C ALA A 74 -5.97 17.42 -0.36
N ALA A 75 -5.84 18.12 -1.50
CA ALA A 75 -5.16 19.40 -1.60
C ALA A 75 -5.83 20.47 -0.72
N ALA A 76 -7.17 20.60 -0.82
CA ALA A 76 -7.93 21.58 -0.05
C ALA A 76 -7.83 21.39 1.47
N GLN A 77 -7.68 20.15 1.93
CA GLN A 77 -7.55 19.79 3.35
C GLN A 77 -6.10 19.61 3.81
N ALA A 78 -5.12 19.83 2.92
CA ALA A 78 -3.70 19.59 3.17
C ALA A 78 -3.38 18.17 3.68
N ILE A 79 -4.06 17.15 3.12
CA ILE A 79 -3.88 15.73 3.45
C ILE A 79 -2.99 15.05 2.41
N SER A 80 -1.99 14.29 2.86
CA SER A 80 -1.21 13.40 2.01
C SER A 80 -1.91 12.06 1.87
N ILE A 81 -1.86 11.46 0.68
CA ILE A 81 -2.45 10.15 0.43
C ILE A 81 -1.40 9.21 -0.13
N ILE A 82 -1.24 8.04 0.49
CA ILE A 82 -0.45 6.95 -0.06
C ILE A 82 -1.35 5.87 -0.64
N PHE A 83 -0.93 5.36 -1.80
CA PHE A 83 -1.56 4.28 -2.54
C PHE A 83 -0.52 3.16 -2.65
N PRO A 84 -0.47 2.22 -1.70
CA PRO A 84 0.39 1.04 -1.82
C PRO A 84 -0.17 0.05 -2.86
N ASP A 85 0.69 -0.84 -3.34
CA ASP A 85 0.25 -2.01 -4.08
C ASP A 85 -0.61 -2.96 -3.20
N THR A 86 -1.35 -3.86 -3.83
CA THR A 86 -2.36 -4.72 -3.18
C THR A 86 -1.81 -6.08 -2.74
N SER A 87 -0.63 -6.46 -3.24
CA SER A 87 0.07 -7.70 -2.91
C SER A 87 1.58 -7.53 -3.17
N PRO A 88 2.44 -8.42 -2.65
CA PRO A 88 3.78 -8.57 -3.22
C PRO A 88 3.72 -8.90 -4.71
N ARG A 89 4.76 -8.55 -5.46
CA ARG A 89 4.93 -8.87 -6.88
C ARG A 89 6.17 -9.74 -7.07
N GLY A 90 6.04 -10.85 -7.79
CA GLY A 90 7.13 -11.79 -8.05
C GLY A 90 7.56 -12.59 -6.83
N ALA A 91 6.62 -12.97 -5.97
CA ALA A 91 6.91 -13.79 -4.79
C ALA A 91 7.16 -15.26 -5.14
N GLY A 92 6.70 -15.72 -6.30
CA GLY A 92 6.83 -17.10 -6.76
C GLY A 92 6.10 -18.08 -5.84
N ALA A 93 5.06 -17.61 -5.13
CA ALA A 93 4.31 -18.46 -4.23
C ALA A 93 3.41 -19.44 -5.00
N PRO A 94 3.14 -20.63 -4.46
CA PRO A 94 2.30 -21.62 -5.14
C PRO A 94 0.92 -21.06 -5.48
N GLY A 95 0.53 -21.15 -6.75
CA GLY A 95 -0.78 -20.74 -7.25
C GLY A 95 -1.10 -19.25 -7.14
N GLU A 96 -0.08 -18.39 -7.00
CA GLU A 96 -0.30 -16.95 -6.83
C GLU A 96 -0.90 -16.25 -8.05
N ASP A 97 -0.77 -16.85 -9.23
CA ASP A 97 -1.32 -16.33 -10.49
C ASP A 97 -2.46 -17.22 -11.04
N ASP A 98 -2.86 -18.27 -10.30
CA ASP A 98 -3.85 -19.25 -10.76
C ASP A 98 -5.29 -18.69 -10.71
N ALA A 99 -5.55 -17.77 -9.78
CA ALA A 99 -6.87 -17.22 -9.56
C ALA A 99 -6.81 -15.74 -9.20
N TRP A 100 -7.76 -14.95 -9.72
CA TRP A 100 -7.83 -13.50 -9.49
C TRP A 100 -8.17 -13.11 -8.04
N ASP A 101 -8.70 -14.06 -7.25
CA ASP A 101 -9.10 -13.89 -5.84
C ASP A 101 -8.04 -14.38 -4.85
N PHE A 102 -6.84 -14.76 -5.33
CA PHE A 102 -5.77 -15.32 -4.52
C PHE A 102 -4.39 -14.89 -5.02
N GLY A 103 -3.45 -14.63 -4.11
CA GLY A 103 -2.07 -14.33 -4.48
C GLY A 103 -1.87 -12.92 -5.06
N THR A 104 -1.37 -12.84 -6.27
CA THR A 104 -0.99 -11.60 -6.96
C THR A 104 -2.22 -10.72 -7.21
N GLY A 105 -2.22 -9.49 -6.69
CA GLY A 105 -3.37 -8.58 -6.73
C GLY A 105 -4.45 -8.88 -5.67
N ALA A 106 -4.19 -9.81 -4.75
CA ALA A 106 -5.11 -10.26 -3.71
C ALA A 106 -4.37 -10.57 -2.40
N GLY A 107 -3.61 -9.60 -1.87
CA GLY A 107 -2.86 -9.77 -0.62
C GLY A 107 -3.69 -9.68 0.66
N PHE A 108 -4.97 -9.28 0.57
CA PHE A 108 -5.94 -9.15 1.67
C PHE A 108 -5.50 -8.31 2.88
N TYR A 109 -4.38 -7.60 2.78
CA TYR A 109 -3.83 -6.75 3.86
C TYR A 109 -3.64 -7.49 5.19
N LEU A 110 -3.17 -8.74 5.11
CA LEU A 110 -2.89 -9.62 6.23
C LEU A 110 -1.44 -10.09 6.24
N ASP A 111 -1.03 -10.70 7.34
CA ASP A 111 0.24 -11.44 7.43
C ASP A 111 -0.03 -12.94 7.35
N ALA A 112 0.51 -13.59 6.32
CA ALA A 112 0.30 -15.01 6.07
C ALA A 112 1.07 -15.87 7.07
N THR A 113 0.43 -16.91 7.59
CA THR A 113 1.04 -17.83 8.58
C THR A 113 1.53 -19.14 7.98
N LYS A 114 1.06 -19.48 6.78
CA LYS A 114 1.47 -20.69 6.07
C LYS A 114 2.89 -20.52 5.52
N PRO A 115 3.80 -21.50 5.71
CA PRO A 115 5.22 -21.38 5.34
C PRO A 115 5.48 -20.97 3.88
N GLU A 116 4.61 -21.45 2.98
CA GLU A 116 4.62 -21.19 1.54
C GLU A 116 4.34 -19.72 1.17
N TYR A 117 3.67 -18.96 2.04
CA TYR A 117 3.30 -17.56 1.80
C TYR A 117 3.90 -16.59 2.82
N SER A 118 4.21 -17.04 4.03
CA SER A 118 4.65 -16.22 5.18
C SER A 118 5.96 -15.48 4.94
N LYS A 119 6.72 -15.87 3.91
CA LYS A 119 7.94 -15.17 3.52
C LYS A 119 7.66 -13.84 2.79
N HIS A 120 6.56 -13.76 2.06
CA HIS A 120 6.30 -12.66 1.12
C HIS A 120 4.94 -11.98 1.33
N TYR A 121 3.93 -12.68 1.82
CA TYR A 121 2.56 -12.16 1.98
C TYR A 121 2.36 -11.57 3.39
N ASN A 122 3.16 -10.56 3.73
CA ASN A 122 3.07 -9.82 5.00
C ASN A 122 2.59 -8.38 4.77
N MET A 123 1.42 -8.25 4.14
CA MET A 123 0.88 -6.95 3.70
C MET A 123 0.41 -6.09 4.87
N TYR A 124 -0.01 -6.71 5.98
CA TYR A 124 -0.39 -5.95 7.17
C TYR A 124 0.85 -5.25 7.74
N THR A 125 1.91 -6.01 8.03
CA THR A 125 3.18 -5.44 8.52
C THR A 125 3.79 -4.44 7.56
N HIS A 126 3.73 -4.72 6.24
CA HIS A 126 4.21 -3.81 5.21
C HIS A 126 3.54 -2.43 5.30
N ILE A 127 2.21 -2.39 5.51
CA ILE A 127 1.46 -1.14 5.46
C ILE A 127 1.44 -0.42 6.81
N THR A 128 1.28 -1.14 7.92
CA THR A 128 1.14 -0.52 9.25
C THR A 128 2.46 -0.05 9.83
N SER A 129 3.56 -0.72 9.47
CA SER A 129 4.86 -0.54 10.13
C SER A 129 5.92 -0.09 9.14
N GLU A 130 6.13 -0.85 8.06
CA GLU A 130 7.26 -0.59 7.15
C GLU A 130 7.07 0.69 6.33
N LEU A 131 5.90 0.92 5.71
CA LEU A 131 5.67 2.12 4.91
C LEU A 131 5.82 3.42 5.74
N PRO A 132 5.22 3.56 6.94
CA PRO A 132 5.45 4.72 7.80
C PRO A 132 6.92 4.95 8.16
N GLU A 133 7.66 3.87 8.46
CA GLU A 133 9.09 3.95 8.77
C GLU A 133 9.91 4.42 7.57
N VAL A 134 9.63 3.89 6.38
CA VAL A 134 10.29 4.24 5.12
C VAL A 134 10.04 5.71 4.76
N ILE A 135 8.80 6.19 4.87
CA ILE A 135 8.43 7.59 4.64
C ILE A 135 9.15 8.51 5.62
N LYS A 136 9.19 8.13 6.91
CA LYS A 136 9.87 8.91 7.96
C LYS A 136 11.38 8.96 7.73
N ALA A 137 11.99 7.84 7.34
CA ALA A 137 13.43 7.75 7.06
C ALA A 137 13.84 8.59 5.85
N ALA A 138 12.97 8.72 4.84
CA ALA A 138 13.21 9.59 3.69
C ALA A 138 13.02 11.09 3.98
N GLY A 139 12.61 11.47 5.20
CA GLY A 139 12.47 12.88 5.59
C GLY A 139 11.33 13.60 4.87
N LEU A 140 10.33 12.87 4.37
CA LEU A 140 9.19 13.46 3.67
C LEU A 140 8.35 14.30 4.65
N PRO A 141 7.71 15.41 4.19
CA PRO A 141 6.97 16.35 5.04
C PRO A 141 5.58 15.81 5.43
N ILE A 142 5.56 14.62 6.02
CA ILE A 142 4.36 13.85 6.34
C ILE A 142 4.37 13.49 7.82
N VAL A 143 3.19 13.57 8.44
CA VAL A 143 2.95 13.10 9.80
C VAL A 143 2.26 11.75 9.75
N CYS A 144 3.01 10.69 10.09
CA CYS A 144 2.47 9.36 10.33
C CYS A 144 2.02 9.24 11.80
N HIS A 145 0.84 9.77 12.14
CA HIS A 145 0.10 9.25 13.29
C HIS A 145 -0.81 8.14 12.75
N SER A 146 -0.88 7.00 13.46
CA SER A 146 -1.59 5.76 13.09
C SER A 146 -2.49 5.90 11.85
N PRO A 147 -2.04 5.37 10.69
CA PRO A 147 -2.65 5.71 9.40
C PRO A 147 -4.17 5.50 9.41
N LEU A 148 -4.91 6.52 8.97
CA LEU A 148 -6.33 6.38 8.68
C LEU A 148 -6.47 5.50 7.43
N PHE A 149 -7.11 4.35 7.58
CA PHE A 149 -7.32 3.40 6.50
C PHE A 149 -8.62 3.71 5.77
N GLY A 150 -8.53 4.06 4.49
CA GLY A 150 -9.67 4.09 3.56
C GLY A 150 -9.65 2.84 2.68
N LEU A 151 -10.54 1.89 2.92
CA LEU A 151 -10.73 0.70 2.07
C LEU A 151 -11.74 1.00 0.97
N TYR A 152 -11.34 0.87 -0.30
CA TYR A 152 -12.28 0.86 -1.42
C TYR A 152 -12.40 -0.56 -1.99
N GLN A 153 -13.63 -1.07 -1.97
CA GLN A 153 -14.14 -2.34 -2.53
C GLN A 153 -14.15 -3.58 -1.61
N GLY A 154 -15.37 -3.96 -1.20
CA GLY A 154 -15.99 -5.19 -1.71
C GLY A 154 -15.62 -6.54 -1.09
N VAL A 155 -14.62 -6.65 -0.21
CA VAL A 155 -14.25 -7.95 0.41
C VAL A 155 -14.32 -7.90 1.93
N ARG A 156 -15.54 -7.70 2.45
CA ARG A 156 -15.91 -8.17 3.81
C ARG A 156 -16.98 -9.27 3.77
N LYS A 157 -17.12 -9.95 2.63
CA LYS A 157 -17.91 -11.18 2.51
C LYS A 157 -17.08 -12.23 1.75
N SER A 158 -17.07 -13.45 2.29
CA SER A 158 -16.59 -14.69 1.66
C SER A 158 -15.23 -15.27 2.09
N LEU A 159 -14.75 -15.04 3.32
CA LEU A 159 -13.68 -15.89 3.90
C LEU A 159 -14.00 -16.45 5.31
N LEU A 160 -15.21 -16.22 5.83
CA LEU A 160 -15.71 -16.90 7.04
C LEU A 160 -16.59 -18.12 6.72
N THR A 161 -16.95 -18.34 5.45
CA THR A 161 -17.80 -19.46 5.03
C THR A 161 -17.42 -19.91 3.62
N GLY A 162 -16.66 -21.01 3.49
CA GLY A 162 -16.50 -21.71 2.20
C GLY A 162 -15.10 -22.23 1.87
N SER A 163 -14.78 -23.42 2.37
CA SER A 163 -14.12 -24.51 1.61
C SER A 163 -12.95 -24.18 0.66
N ARG A 164 -11.91 -23.49 1.13
CA ARG A 164 -10.53 -23.50 0.58
C ARG A 164 -9.53 -23.46 1.75
N PRO A 165 -8.31 -24.01 1.63
CA PRO A 165 -7.51 -24.38 2.79
C PRO A 165 -7.17 -23.14 3.62
N ALA A 166 -7.78 -23.06 4.81
CA ALA A 166 -7.73 -21.93 5.71
C ALA A 166 -6.27 -21.50 5.96
N ILE A 167 -5.94 -20.28 5.56
CA ILE A 167 -4.79 -19.56 6.12
C ILE A 167 -5.23 -19.23 7.54
N HIS A 168 -4.53 -19.77 8.54
CA HIS A 168 -4.87 -19.52 9.94
C HIS A 168 -4.48 -18.07 10.27
N LEU A 169 -5.48 -17.21 10.40
CA LEU A 169 -5.32 -15.77 10.55
C LEU A 169 -5.00 -15.43 12.01
N ARG A 170 -4.04 -14.52 12.24
CA ARG A 170 -3.96 -13.78 13.52
C ARG A 170 -4.44 -12.33 13.29
N PRO A 171 -5.22 -11.76 14.22
CA PRO A 171 -5.56 -10.34 14.21
C PRO A 171 -4.34 -9.45 14.49
#